data_AF-A0A4Z2F9F1-F1
#
_entry.id   AF-A0A4Z2F9F1-F1
#
_cell.length_a   1.000
_cell.length_b   1.000
_cell.length_c   1.000
_cell.angle_alpha   90.00
_cell.angle_beta   90.00
_cell.angle_gamma   90.00
#
_symmetry.space_group_name_H-M   'P 1'
#
loop_
_entity.id
_entity.type
_entity.pdbx_description
1 polymer ?
#
loop_
_entity_poly.entity_id
_entity_poly.type
_entity_poly.pdbx_seq_one_letter_code
_entity_poly.pdbx_strand_id
1 'polypeptide(L)'
;MPSLTLKLIFRVTCSQRRESASDRQRDQSLTFNDPLWPMQWELGEYNCSGVDLNVMPVWMNNVTGAGVVVSIIDDGESNTLPL
;
A
#
# COMPACT_ATOMS: atom_id res chain seq x y z
N MET A 1 35.59 12.12 -19.38
CA MET A 1 35.52 11.64 -17.99
C MET A 1 34.11 11.89 -17.47
N PRO A 2 33.17 10.92 -17.53
CA PRO A 2 31.85 11.12 -16.95
C PRO A 2 31.90 10.84 -15.44
N SER A 3 31.23 11.72 -14.70
CA SER A 3 31.16 11.82 -13.24
C SER A 3 30.69 10.52 -12.57
N LEU A 4 31.48 10.02 -11.63
CA LEU A 4 31.20 8.86 -10.79
C LEU A 4 30.54 9.33 -9.49
N THR A 5 29.45 8.62 -9.14
CA THR A 5 28.96 8.42 -7.76
C THR A 5 28.07 9.51 -7.17
N LEU A 6 26.82 9.57 -7.65
CA LEU A 6 25.65 9.73 -6.78
C LEU A 6 24.74 8.50 -6.98
N LYS A 7 25.23 7.33 -6.54
CA LYS A 7 24.47 6.07 -6.61
C LYS A 7 24.69 5.25 -5.33
N LEU A 8 24.52 5.92 -4.20
CA LEU A 8 24.51 5.32 -2.88
C LEU A 8 23.50 6.16 -2.08
N ILE A 9 22.21 5.81 -2.08
CA ILE A 9 21.44 5.61 -0.82
C ILE A 9 20.09 4.88 -1.04
N PHE A 10 19.65 4.53 -2.25
CA PHE A 10 18.43 3.70 -2.44
C PHE A 10 18.72 2.41 -3.20
N ARG A 11 19.33 1.43 -2.53
CA ARG A 11 19.20 0.01 -2.91
C ARG A 11 18.55 -0.73 -1.76
N VAL A 12 17.25 -0.49 -1.58
CA VAL A 12 16.39 -1.50 -0.95
C VAL A 12 16.21 -2.57 -2.02
N THR A 13 17.00 -3.64 -1.98
CA THR A 13 16.79 -4.79 -2.85
C THR A 13 15.60 -5.58 -2.32
N CYS A 14 14.54 -5.63 -3.12
CA CYS A 14 13.34 -6.44 -2.90
C CYS A 14 13.69 -7.89 -2.53
N SER A 15 13.28 -8.34 -1.34
CA SER A 15 13.29 -9.75 -0.96
C SER A 15 12.05 -10.42 -1.54
N GLN A 16 12.23 -11.46 -2.36
CA GLN A 16 11.11 -12.17 -3.00
C GLN A 16 10.35 -13.01 -1.97
N ARG A 17 9.26 -12.48 -1.43
CA ARG A 17 8.20 -13.30 -0.83
C ARG A 17 7.52 -14.08 -1.95
N ARG A 18 7.49 -15.41 -1.85
CA ARG A 18 6.78 -16.26 -2.83
C ARG A 18 5.29 -16.21 -2.54
N GLU A 19 4.62 -15.22 -3.12
CA GLU A 19 3.17 -15.26 -3.23
C GLU A 19 2.74 -16.19 -4.37
N SER A 20 1.62 -16.88 -4.15
CA SER A 20 1.09 -17.81 -5.15
C SER A 20 0.55 -17.04 -6.36
N ALA A 21 0.66 -17.58 -7.57
CA ALA A 21 0.14 -16.91 -8.77
C ALA A 21 -1.38 -16.60 -8.68
N SER A 22 -2.11 -17.40 -7.90
CA SER A 22 -3.52 -17.17 -7.57
C SER A 22 -3.77 -15.95 -6.70
N ASP A 23 -2.87 -15.60 -5.78
CA ASP A 23 -3.02 -14.40 -4.93
C ASP A 23 -2.89 -13.13 -5.78
N ARG A 24 -1.87 -13.07 -6.63
CA ARG A 24 -1.65 -11.96 -7.57
C ARG A 24 -2.81 -11.75 -8.53
N GLN A 25 -3.51 -12.82 -8.90
CA GLN A 25 -4.63 -12.76 -9.85
C GLN A 25 -5.94 -12.34 -9.16
N ARG A 26 -6.10 -12.62 -7.87
CA ARG A 26 -7.26 -12.13 -7.09
C ARG A 26 -7.16 -10.63 -6.79
N ASP A 27 -5.93 -10.13 -6.62
CA ASP A 27 -5.64 -8.71 -6.36
C ASP A 27 -6.08 -7.78 -7.49
N GLN A 28 -6.01 -8.28 -8.73
CA GLN A 28 -6.43 -7.55 -9.93
C GLN A 28 -7.95 -7.30 -10.04
N SER A 29 -8.77 -7.88 -9.15
CA SER A 29 -10.22 -7.68 -9.16
C SER A 29 -10.66 -6.39 -8.44
N LEU A 30 -9.80 -5.81 -7.59
CA LEU A 30 -10.07 -4.57 -6.88
C LEU A 30 -9.53 -3.39 -7.70
N THR A 31 -10.42 -2.49 -8.12
CA THR A 31 -10.05 -1.26 -8.84
C THR A 31 -10.21 -0.06 -7.93
N PHE A 32 -9.11 0.69 -7.72
CA PHE A 32 -9.08 1.90 -6.91
C PHE A 32 -8.98 3.13 -7.81
N ASN A 33 -9.87 4.11 -7.59
CA ASN A 33 -9.92 5.37 -8.35
C ASN A 33 -9.27 6.55 -7.60
N ASP A 34 -8.59 6.29 -6.48
CA ASP A 34 -7.83 7.30 -5.75
C ASP A 34 -6.54 7.64 -6.54
N PRO A 35 -6.34 8.89 -6.98
CA PRO A 35 -5.12 9.28 -7.71
C PRO A 35 -3.83 9.08 -6.89
N LEU A 36 -3.93 9.08 -5.56
CA LEU A 36 -2.81 8.86 -4.65
C LEU A 36 -2.60 7.38 -4.31
N TRP A 37 -3.48 6.48 -4.78
CA TRP A 37 -3.38 5.04 -4.59
C TRP A 37 -1.98 4.47 -4.90
N PRO A 38 -1.30 4.85 -5.99
CA PRO A 38 0.05 4.33 -6.28
C PRO A 38 1.12 4.73 -5.25
N MET A 39 0.84 5.70 -4.37
CA MET A 39 1.74 6.17 -3.32
C MET A 39 1.53 5.47 -1.97
N GLN A 40 0.42 4.76 -1.78
CA GLN A 40 0.04 4.07 -0.54
C GLN A 40 0.67 2.67 -0.48
N TRP A 41 1.99 2.63 -0.39
CA TRP A 41 2.78 1.40 -0.37
C TRP A 41 2.43 0.47 0.81
N GLU A 42 1.88 1.02 1.88
CA GLU A 42 1.51 0.30 3.10
C GLU A 42 0.28 -0.60 2.92
N LEU A 43 -0.57 -0.33 1.91
CA LEU A 43 -1.82 -1.05 1.69
C LEU A 43 -1.68 -2.20 0.69
N GLY A 44 -0.71 -2.14 -0.23
CA GLY A 44 -0.53 -3.18 -1.24
C GLY A 44 0.79 -3.06 -1.98
N GLU A 45 1.22 -4.19 -2.56
CA GLU A 45 2.57 -4.35 -3.08
C GLU A 45 2.74 -3.71 -4.48
N TYR A 46 2.97 -2.40 -4.52
CA TYR A 46 3.26 -1.72 -5.80
C TYR A 46 4.75 -1.73 -6.18
N ASN A 47 5.69 -1.76 -5.23
CA ASN A 47 7.10 -1.46 -5.55
C ASN A 47 8.17 -1.97 -4.57
N CYS A 48 8.02 -3.20 -4.05
CA CYS A 48 9.05 -4.04 -3.39
C CYS A 48 8.87 -4.23 -1.88
N SER A 49 8.92 -5.51 -1.46
CA SER A 49 9.59 -6.08 -0.26
C SER A 49 8.69 -6.98 0.61
N GLY A 50 7.41 -7.18 0.27
CA GLY A 50 6.46 -7.92 1.12
C GLY A 50 6.30 -7.30 2.50
N VAL A 51 6.52 -5.98 2.61
CA VAL A 51 6.37 -5.17 3.82
C VAL A 51 5.20 -4.21 3.57
N ASP A 52 4.00 -4.74 3.75
CA ASP A 52 2.72 -4.03 3.69
C ASP A 52 1.77 -4.65 4.73
N LEU A 53 0.56 -4.11 4.84
CA LEU A 53 -0.46 -4.61 5.76
C LEU A 53 -1.14 -5.90 5.25
N ASN A 54 -0.87 -6.35 4.03
CA ASN A 54 -1.51 -7.48 3.37
C ASN A 54 -3.05 -7.44 3.48
N VAL A 55 -3.64 -6.27 3.20
CA VAL A 55 -5.08 -6.03 3.39
C VAL A 55 -5.93 -6.51 2.21
N MET A 56 -5.32 -6.73 1.04
CA MET A 56 -6.03 -7.09 -0.19
C MET A 56 -6.90 -8.35 -0.07
N PRO A 57 -6.44 -9.48 0.52
CA PRO A 57 -7.30 -10.65 0.72
C PRO A 57 -8.49 -10.39 1.64
N VAL A 58 -8.38 -9.46 2.59
CA VAL A 58 -9.47 -9.08 3.51
C VAL A 58 -10.54 -8.29 2.75
N TRP A 59 -10.12 -7.35 1.92
CA TRP A 59 -11.03 -6.54 1.10
C TRP A 59 -11.71 -7.35 -0.01
N MET A 60 -11.05 -8.35 -0.59
CA MET A 60 -11.70 -9.30 -1.50
C MET A 60 -12.83 -10.09 -0.86
N ASN A 61 -12.76 -10.30 0.46
CA ASN A 61 -13.82 -10.93 1.25
C ASN A 61 -14.86 -9.91 1.74
N ASN A 62 -14.87 -8.69 1.18
CA ASN A 62 -15.80 -7.61 1.51
C ASN A 62 -15.79 -7.21 3.00
N VAL A 63 -14.64 -7.37 3.66
CA VAL A 63 -14.44 -6.93 5.04
C VAL A 63 -13.77 -5.56 5.02
N THR A 64 -14.53 -4.51 5.29
CA THR A 64 -14.09 -3.10 5.11
C THR A 64 -14.01 -2.30 6.42
N GLY A 65 -14.33 -2.91 7.55
CA GLY A 65 -14.50 -2.20 8.84
C GLY A 65 -15.90 -1.62 9.07
N ALA A 66 -16.87 -1.93 8.20
CA ALA A 66 -18.27 -1.53 8.39
C ALA A 66 -18.80 -2.00 9.76
N GLY A 67 -19.40 -1.07 10.53
CA GLY A 67 -19.93 -1.33 11.87
C GLY A 67 -18.90 -1.25 13.00
N VAL A 68 -17.63 -0.99 12.70
CA VAL A 68 -16.58 -0.74 13.71
C VAL A 68 -16.51 0.77 14.00
N VAL A 69 -16.48 1.13 15.28
CA VAL A 69 -16.23 2.51 15.74
C VAL A 69 -14.77 2.64 16.13
N VAL A 70 -14.06 3.57 15.51
CA VAL A 70 -12.66 3.90 15.79
C VAL A 70 -12.59 5.29 16.41
N SER A 71 -11.83 5.45 17.48
CA SER A 71 -11.53 6.75 18.09
C SER A 71 -10.08 7.11 17.84
N ILE A 72 -9.84 8.27 17.26
CA ILE A 72 -8.50 8.85 17.06
C ILE A 72 -8.29 9.89 18.15
N ILE A 73 -7.18 9.78 18.87
CA ILE A 73 -6.77 10.77 19.89
C ILE A 73 -5.53 11.45 19.34
N ASP A 74 -5.72 12.59 18.68
CA ASP A 74 -4.69 13.38 18.01
C ASP A 74 -4.68 14.83 18.54
N ASP A 75 -3.72 15.64 18.10
CA ASP A 75 -3.55 17.05 18.48
C ASP A 75 -4.64 17.99 17.91
N GLY A 76 -5.35 17.53 16.89
CA GLY A 76 -6.58 18.12 16.37
C GLY A 76 -6.38 18.86 15.06
N GLU A 77 -6.90 18.29 13.97
CA GLU A 77 -7.00 18.93 12.66
C GLU A 77 -8.44 18.94 12.11
N SER A 78 -8.63 19.68 11.01
CA SER A 78 -9.93 20.01 10.42
C SER A 78 -10.77 18.78 10.05
N ASN A 79 -12.01 18.72 10.53
CA ASN A 79 -13.04 17.76 10.12
C ASN A 79 -13.59 18.01 8.70
N THR A 80 -13.02 18.95 7.96
CA THR A 80 -13.46 19.33 6.62
C THR A 80 -12.43 18.85 5.61
N LEU A 81 -12.67 17.67 5.04
CA LEU A 81 -11.98 17.21 3.83
C LEU A 81 -12.72 17.82 2.62
N PRO A 82 -12.04 18.54 1.71
CA PRO A 82 -12.65 18.95 0.45
C PRO A 82 -12.84 17.72 -0.46
N LEU A 83 -13.99 17.70 -1.15
CA LEU A 83 -14.34 16.73 -2.19
C LEU A 83 -13.41 16.82 -3.40
#